data_AF-A0A3R9TPX5-F1
#
_entry.id   AF-A0A3R9TPX5-F1
#
_cell.length_a   1.000
_cell.length_b   1.000
_cell.length_c   1.000
_cell.angle_alpha   90.00
_cell.angle_beta   90.00
_cell.angle_gamma   90.00
#
_symmetry.space_group_name_H-M   'P 1'
#
loop_
_entity.id
_entity.type
_entity.pdbx_description
1 polymer ?
#
loop_
_entity_poly.entity_id
_entity_poly.type
_entity_poly.pdbx_seq_one_letter_code
_entity_poly.pdbx_strand_id
1 'polypeptide(L)'
;MKILIPTAKEMNTDLPYIEALPLREESQAVLDSLAHYSASELESFYKVSAEKAEEEYAHIQTLKDQSAKHYPALKLFDGLMYRHIKRDKLTEAEQAYLKDHVLITSALYGVVPALSPMAPHRLDFLMKLKVAGKTLKSHWKSAYDEALQDEDLIFLSCHQSLKPYFLRKSEKRW
;
A
#
# COMPACT_ATOMS: atom_id res chain seq x y z
N MET A 1 17.94 -5.07 8.16
CA MET A 1 17.54 -3.71 7.73
C MET A 1 16.31 -3.81 6.85
N LYS A 2 15.25 -3.06 7.16
CA LYS A 2 14.07 -2.93 6.29
C LYS A 2 13.95 -1.51 5.72
N ILE A 3 13.49 -1.43 4.48
CA ILE A 3 13.18 -0.20 3.75
C ILE A 3 11.67 -0.15 3.55
N LEU A 4 11.02 0.83 4.16
CA LEU A 4 9.58 1.05 4.00
C LEU A 4 9.31 2.11 2.95
N ILE A 5 8.45 1.77 1.99
CA ILE A 5 8.09 2.60 0.85
C ILE A 5 6.56 2.73 0.78
N PRO A 6 5.98 3.95 0.86
CA PRO A 6 4.54 4.14 0.75
C PRO A 6 4.02 3.90 -0.67
N THR A 7 2.75 3.52 -0.78
CA THR A 7 2.05 3.47 -2.08
C THR A 7 2.05 4.84 -2.78
N ALA A 8 1.82 4.84 -4.09
CA ALA A 8 1.68 6.07 -4.87
C ALA A 8 0.25 6.22 -5.41
N LYS A 9 -0.10 7.45 -5.81
CA LYS A 9 -1.39 7.75 -6.45
C LYS A 9 -1.44 7.32 -7.92
N GLU A 10 -0.29 7.29 -8.58
CA GLU A 10 -0.13 6.87 -9.97
C GLU A 10 0.21 5.39 -10.01
N MET A 11 -0.43 4.65 -10.91
CA MET A 11 -0.30 3.20 -11.06
C MET A 11 -0.06 2.84 -12.53
N ASN A 12 0.66 1.75 -12.76
CA ASN A 12 0.91 1.15 -14.07
C ASN A 12 0.28 -0.24 -14.11
N THR A 13 -0.75 -0.41 -14.93
CA THR A 13 -1.47 -1.67 -15.14
C THR A 13 -1.17 -2.33 -16.49
N ASP A 14 -0.31 -1.71 -17.31
CA ASP A 14 0.18 -2.21 -18.60
C ASP A 14 1.38 -3.16 -18.40
N LEU A 15 1.21 -4.12 -17.49
CA LEU A 15 2.22 -5.07 -17.06
C LEU A 15 1.64 -6.50 -17.04
N PRO A 16 2.48 -7.55 -17.09
CA PRO A 16 2.01 -8.90 -16.81
C PRO A 16 1.44 -8.99 -15.39
N TYR A 17 0.24 -9.54 -15.27
CA TYR A 17 -0.37 -9.83 -13.97
C TYR A 17 0.21 -11.13 -13.40
N ILE A 18 0.20 -11.22 -12.07
CA ILE A 18 0.63 -12.39 -11.30
C ILE A 18 -0.55 -12.96 -10.51
N GLU A 19 -0.40 -14.19 -10.04
CA GLU A 19 -1.41 -14.86 -9.23
C GLU A 19 -1.73 -14.06 -7.97
N ALA A 20 -3.02 -13.90 -7.68
CA ALA A 20 -3.50 -13.21 -6.50
C ALA A 20 -3.17 -14.01 -5.24
N LEU A 21 -2.97 -13.31 -4.12
CA LEU A 21 -3.02 -13.93 -2.80
C LEU A 21 -4.34 -13.55 -2.12
N PRO A 22 -4.95 -14.45 -1.33
CA PRO A 22 -6.10 -14.10 -0.52
C PRO A 22 -5.82 -12.88 0.36
N LEU A 23 -6.79 -11.98 0.47
CA LEU A 23 -6.69 -10.85 1.39
C LEU A 23 -6.62 -11.36 2.83
N ARG A 24 -5.76 -10.71 3.63
CA ARG A 24 -5.78 -10.88 5.08
C ARG A 24 -7.08 -10.35 5.66
N GLU A 25 -7.50 -10.85 6.81
CA GLU A 25 -8.72 -10.41 7.49
C GLU A 25 -8.73 -8.89 7.72
N GLU A 26 -7.59 -8.31 8.09
CA GLU A 26 -7.47 -6.87 8.32
C GLU A 26 -7.63 -6.06 7.01
N SER A 27 -7.17 -6.60 5.88
CA SER A 27 -7.36 -5.99 4.56
C SER A 27 -8.80 -6.12 4.08
N GLN A 28 -9.42 -7.28 4.32
CA GLN A 28 -10.83 -7.51 4.00
C GLN A 28 -11.71 -6.50 4.73
N ALA A 29 -11.46 -6.24 6.02
CA ALA A 29 -12.23 -5.25 6.79
C ALA A 29 -12.10 -3.80 6.23
N VAL A 30 -10.93 -3.45 5.67
CA VAL A 30 -10.73 -2.17 4.99
C VAL A 30 -11.49 -2.14 3.67
N LEU A 31 -11.41 -3.22 2.87
CA LEU A 31 -12.12 -3.35 1.60
C LEU A 31 -13.64 -3.27 1.80
N ASP A 32 -14.17 -3.97 2.81
CA ASP A 32 -15.59 -3.94 3.14
C ASP A 32 -16.02 -2.51 3.49
N SER A 33 -15.21 -1.77 4.24
CA SER A 33 -15.48 -0.37 4.57
C SER A 33 -15.49 0.54 3.33
N LEU A 34 -14.58 0.31 2.38
CA LEU A 34 -14.54 1.05 1.10
C LEU A 34 -15.70 0.69 0.18
N ALA A 35 -16.11 -0.58 0.15
CA ALA A 35 -17.17 -1.08 -0.73
C ALA A 35 -18.56 -0.53 -0.42
N HIS A 36 -18.74 0.17 0.70
CA HIS A 36 -19.97 0.89 1.03
C HIS A 36 -20.13 2.21 0.28
N TYR A 37 -19.05 2.76 -0.26
CA TYR A 37 -19.09 4.02 -0.99
C TYR A 37 -19.56 3.82 -2.43
N SER A 38 -20.45 4.70 -2.88
CA SER A 38 -20.73 4.91 -4.31
C SER A 38 -19.61 5.71 -4.99
N ALA A 39 -19.53 5.67 -6.32
CA ALA A 39 -18.54 6.45 -7.08
C ALA A 39 -18.63 7.96 -6.80
N SER A 40 -19.84 8.52 -6.67
CA SER A 40 -20.03 9.94 -6.33
C SER A 40 -19.54 10.28 -4.92
N GLU A 41 -19.74 9.38 -3.95
CA GLU A 41 -19.18 9.58 -2.61
C GLU A 41 -17.66 9.46 -2.60
N LEU A 42 -17.08 8.59 -3.43
CA LEU A 42 -15.63 8.47 -3.61
C LEU A 42 -15.01 9.73 -4.21
N GLU A 43 -15.72 10.44 -5.09
CA GLU A 43 -15.27 11.73 -5.63
C GLU A 43 -15.01 12.74 -4.50
N SER A 44 -16.01 12.90 -3.61
CA SER A 44 -15.93 13.78 -2.44
C SER A 44 -14.92 13.28 -1.41
N PHE A 45 -14.88 11.98 -1.19
CA PHE A 45 -13.99 11.34 -0.22
C PHE A 45 -12.52 11.53 -0.59
N TYR A 46 -12.14 11.21 -1.83
CA TYR A 46 -10.78 11.36 -2.35
C TYR A 46 -10.43 12.76 -2.82
N LYS A 47 -11.43 13.65 -3.00
CA LYS A 47 -11.26 14.98 -3.58
C LYS A 47 -10.61 14.90 -4.97
N VAL A 48 -11.19 14.08 -5.83
CA VAL A 48 -10.73 13.83 -7.21
C VAL A 48 -11.85 14.18 -8.19
N SER A 49 -11.61 14.02 -9.49
CA SER A 49 -12.67 14.14 -10.50
C SER A 49 -13.59 12.92 -10.47
N ALA A 50 -14.83 13.09 -10.95
CA ALA A 50 -15.75 11.97 -11.18
C ALA A 50 -15.12 10.80 -11.95
N GLU A 51 -14.35 11.08 -13.02
CA GLU A 51 -13.63 10.04 -13.78
C GLU A 51 -12.68 9.22 -12.89
N LYS A 52 -11.85 9.90 -12.09
CA LYS A 52 -10.93 9.25 -11.13
C LYS A 52 -11.68 8.46 -10.06
N ALA A 53 -12.87 8.92 -9.67
CA ALA A 53 -13.69 8.26 -8.67
C ALA A 53 -14.34 6.99 -9.22
N GLU A 54 -14.79 7.01 -10.48
CA GLU A 54 -15.29 5.84 -11.20
C GLU A 54 -14.19 4.79 -11.42
N GLU A 55 -12.98 5.22 -11.80
CA GLU A 55 -11.81 4.32 -11.87
C GLU A 55 -11.59 3.58 -10.55
N GLU A 56 -11.57 4.31 -9.43
CA GLU A 56 -11.34 3.71 -8.12
C GLU A 56 -12.53 2.87 -7.64
N TYR A 57 -13.76 3.27 -7.94
CA TYR A 57 -14.94 2.46 -7.67
C TYR A 57 -14.83 1.11 -8.37
N ALA A 58 -14.43 1.08 -9.65
CA ALA A 58 -14.21 -0.16 -10.39
C ALA A 58 -13.10 -1.02 -9.76
N HIS A 59 -12.00 -0.42 -9.30
CA HIS A 59 -10.97 -1.15 -8.55
C HIS A 59 -11.53 -1.83 -7.29
N ILE A 60 -12.31 -1.09 -6.49
CA ILE A 60 -12.93 -1.61 -5.27
C ILE A 60 -13.90 -2.77 -5.59
N GLN A 61 -14.73 -2.65 -6.62
CA GLN A 61 -15.67 -3.72 -6.99
C GLN A 61 -14.95 -4.97 -7.51
N THR A 62 -13.94 -4.82 -8.38
CA THR A 62 -13.19 -5.98 -8.87
C THR A 62 -12.43 -6.71 -7.77
N LEU A 63 -11.95 -5.97 -6.76
CA LEU A 63 -11.36 -6.55 -5.55
C LEU A 63 -12.38 -7.35 -4.74
N LYS A 64 -13.57 -6.77 -4.51
CA LYS A 64 -14.67 -7.41 -3.79
C LYS A 64 -15.14 -8.68 -4.48
N ASP A 65 -15.24 -8.65 -5.81
CA ASP A 65 -15.68 -9.77 -6.64
C ASP A 65 -14.56 -10.78 -6.93
N GLN A 66 -13.36 -10.58 -6.36
CA GLN A 66 -12.18 -11.44 -6.54
C GLN A 66 -11.76 -11.61 -8.01
N SER A 67 -12.09 -10.63 -8.85
CA SER A 67 -11.78 -10.59 -10.29
C SER A 67 -10.63 -9.64 -10.64
N ALA A 68 -10.09 -8.93 -9.64
CA ALA A 68 -9.01 -7.98 -9.82
C ALA A 68 -7.73 -8.63 -10.35
N LYS A 69 -7.08 -7.97 -11.31
CA LYS A 69 -5.73 -8.31 -11.73
C LYS A 69 -4.73 -7.85 -10.67
N HIS A 70 -3.73 -8.68 -10.41
CA HIS A 70 -2.70 -8.39 -9.41
C HIS A 70 -1.35 -8.23 -10.08
N TYR A 71 -0.54 -7.34 -9.53
CA TYR A 71 0.78 -6.99 -10.05
C TYR A 71 1.79 -7.00 -8.90
N PRO A 72 3.09 -7.21 -9.15
CA PRO A 72 4.11 -7.01 -8.12
C PRO A 72 3.99 -5.57 -7.58
N ALA A 73 3.82 -5.41 -6.27
CA ALA A 73 3.50 -4.11 -5.66
C ALA A 73 4.49 -2.98 -6.05
N LEU A 74 5.79 -3.30 -6.15
CA LEU A 74 6.83 -2.35 -6.57
C LEU A 74 6.68 -1.88 -8.04
N LYS A 75 6.09 -2.71 -8.90
CA LYS A 75 5.85 -2.38 -10.31
C LYS A 75 4.48 -1.74 -10.54
N LEU A 76 3.50 -2.03 -9.68
CA LEU A 76 2.16 -1.46 -9.74
C LEU A 76 2.18 0.06 -9.58
N PHE A 77 2.92 0.59 -8.62
CA PHE A 77 2.96 2.03 -8.36
C PHE A 77 4.00 2.75 -9.21
N ASP A 78 3.65 3.93 -9.73
CA ASP A 78 4.49 4.70 -10.66
C ASP A 78 4.66 6.17 -10.27
N GLY A 79 4.57 6.51 -8.99
CA GLY A 79 4.90 7.86 -8.53
C GLY A 79 6.38 8.23 -8.72
N LEU A 80 6.72 9.52 -8.51
CA LEU A 80 8.08 10.06 -8.69
C LEU A 80 9.17 9.23 -8.02
N MET A 81 8.96 8.79 -6.78
CA MET A 81 9.90 7.93 -6.05
C MET A 81 10.09 6.57 -6.74
N TYR A 82 9.02 5.92 -7.19
CA TYR A 82 9.05 4.61 -7.85
C TYR A 82 9.78 4.66 -9.19
N ARG A 83 9.68 5.78 -9.92
CA ARG A 83 10.41 5.98 -11.19
C ARG A 83 11.94 5.99 -11.03
N HIS A 84 12.43 6.28 -9.83
CA HIS A 84 13.86 6.25 -9.52
C HIS A 84 14.33 4.92 -8.94
N ILE A 85 13.42 3.96 -8.71
CA ILE A 85 13.77 2.62 -8.26
C ILE A 85 14.03 1.76 -9.49
N LYS A 86 15.14 1.02 -9.49
CA LYS A 86 15.40 -0.02 -10.50
C LYS A 86 14.38 -1.15 -10.31
N ARG A 87 13.52 -1.36 -11.31
CA ARG A 87 12.40 -2.34 -11.27
C ARG A 87 12.48 -3.40 -12.36
N ASP A 88 13.31 -3.17 -13.37
CA ASP A 88 13.47 -4.05 -14.53
C ASP A 88 14.92 -4.48 -14.69
N LYS A 89 15.11 -5.64 -15.34
CA LYS A 89 16.44 -6.24 -15.57
C LYS A 89 17.23 -6.36 -14.25
N LEU A 90 16.54 -6.80 -13.20
CA LEU A 90 17.13 -7.10 -11.91
C LEU A 90 17.96 -8.38 -12.02
N THR A 91 19.15 -8.37 -11.44
CA THR A 91 19.91 -9.59 -11.17
C THR A 91 19.25 -10.40 -10.07
N GLU A 92 19.58 -11.68 -9.95
CA GLU A 92 19.07 -12.54 -8.88
C GLU A 92 19.37 -11.96 -7.48
N ALA A 93 20.57 -11.41 -7.29
CA ALA A 93 20.97 -10.77 -6.04
C ALA A 93 20.13 -9.52 -5.73
N GLU A 94 19.85 -8.68 -6.73
CA GLU A 94 18.98 -7.50 -6.55
C GLU A 94 17.53 -7.92 -6.26
N GLN A 95 17.02 -8.96 -6.92
CA GLN A 95 15.67 -9.46 -6.68
C GLN A 95 15.54 -10.04 -5.26
N ALA A 96 16.52 -10.82 -4.81
CA ALA A 96 16.59 -11.32 -3.44
C ALA A 96 16.64 -10.17 -2.43
N TYR A 97 17.47 -9.15 -2.71
CA TYR A 97 17.55 -7.97 -1.85
C TYR A 97 16.20 -7.24 -1.74
N LEU A 98 15.49 -7.02 -2.84
CA LEU A 98 14.16 -6.39 -2.82
C LEU A 98 13.15 -7.22 -2.02
N LYS A 99 13.18 -8.54 -2.17
CA LYS A 99 12.27 -9.45 -1.45
C LYS A 99 12.50 -9.41 0.06
N ASP A 100 13.76 -9.36 0.49
CA ASP A 100 14.12 -9.48 1.90
C ASP A 100 14.12 -8.14 2.63
N HIS A 101 14.39 -7.03 1.92
CA HIS A 101 14.61 -5.73 2.54
C HIS A 101 13.54 -4.69 2.24
N VAL A 102 12.80 -4.78 1.14
CA VAL A 102 11.85 -3.72 0.73
C VAL A 102 10.41 -4.13 1.01
N LEU A 103 9.72 -3.29 1.76
CA LEU A 103 8.32 -3.45 2.10
C LEU A 103 7.52 -2.22 1.63
N ILE A 104 6.33 -2.48 1.10
CA ILE A 104 5.35 -1.49 0.68
C ILE A 104 4.37 -1.29 1.83
N THR A 105 4.19 -0.02 2.22
CA THR A 105 3.22 0.38 3.23
C THR A 105 1.95 0.90 2.56
N SER A 106 0.87 0.13 2.62
CA SER A 106 -0.44 0.40 2.04
C SER A 106 -1.51 0.57 3.12
N ALA A 107 -2.41 1.53 2.93
CA ALA A 107 -3.55 1.69 3.83
C ALA A 107 -4.64 0.61 3.64
N LEU A 108 -4.62 -0.11 2.52
CA LEU A 108 -5.52 -1.24 2.23
C LEU A 108 -4.89 -2.58 2.61
N TYR A 109 -3.58 -2.74 2.38
CA TYR A 109 -2.87 -4.02 2.57
C TYR A 109 -1.95 -4.08 3.79
N GLY A 110 -1.79 -2.99 4.54
CA GLY A 110 -0.85 -2.93 5.66
C GLY A 110 0.60 -2.89 5.18
N VAL A 111 1.44 -3.77 5.71
CA VAL A 111 2.86 -3.88 5.32
C VAL A 111 3.06 -5.14 4.49
N VAL A 112 3.52 -4.98 3.25
CA VAL A 112 3.56 -6.04 2.25
C VAL A 112 4.94 -6.11 1.59
N PRO A 113 5.52 -7.29 1.31
CA PRO A 113 6.76 -7.38 0.53
C PRO A 113 6.66 -6.73 -0.85
N ALA A 114 7.74 -6.09 -1.30
CA ALA A 114 7.76 -5.29 -2.54
C ALA A 114 7.37 -6.07 -3.81
N LEU A 115 7.57 -7.39 -3.83
CA LEU A 115 7.27 -8.23 -4.98
C LEU A 115 5.97 -9.03 -4.84
N SER A 116 5.24 -8.87 -3.73
CA SER A 116 3.96 -9.55 -3.53
C SER A 116 2.88 -9.02 -4.46
N PRO A 117 1.91 -9.87 -4.85
CA PRO A 117 0.76 -9.47 -5.64
C PRO A 117 -0.09 -8.43 -4.91
N MET A 118 -0.45 -7.38 -5.63
CA MET A 118 -1.31 -6.31 -5.15
C MET A 118 -2.19 -5.84 -6.30
N ALA A 119 -3.48 -5.65 -6.04
CA ALA A 119 -4.39 -5.07 -7.02
C ALA A 119 -4.29 -3.54 -7.03
N PRO A 120 -4.61 -2.88 -8.16
CA PRO A 120 -4.76 -1.43 -8.23
C PRO A 120 -5.75 -0.93 -7.19
N HIS A 121 -5.40 0.13 -6.47
CA HIS A 121 -6.26 0.81 -5.50
C HIS A 121 -5.67 2.16 -5.10
N ARG A 122 -6.52 3.04 -4.60
CA ARG A 122 -6.18 4.34 -4.04
C ARG A 122 -6.69 4.39 -2.61
N LEU A 123 -5.79 4.28 -1.64
CA LEU A 123 -6.09 4.58 -0.25
C LEU A 123 -4.84 5.10 0.45
N ASP A 124 -4.97 6.19 1.19
CA ASP A 124 -3.91 6.82 1.96
C ASP A 124 -4.28 6.83 3.45
N PHE A 125 -3.29 6.71 4.34
CA PHE A 125 -3.49 6.77 5.79
C PHE A 125 -4.03 8.12 6.31
N LEU A 126 -4.01 9.17 5.50
CA LEU A 126 -4.60 10.48 5.80
C LEU A 126 -6.11 10.53 5.52
N MET A 127 -6.65 9.54 4.80
CA MET A 127 -8.07 9.46 4.50
C MET A 127 -8.86 9.17 5.78
N LYS A 128 -10.05 9.78 5.89
CA LYS A 128 -10.90 9.67 7.09
C LYS A 128 -11.74 8.38 7.12
N LEU A 129 -11.28 7.30 6.48
CA LEU A 129 -11.92 5.99 6.56
C LEU A 129 -11.80 5.45 7.99
N LYS A 130 -12.88 4.84 8.48
CA LYS A 130 -12.87 4.12 9.74
C LYS A 130 -13.21 2.66 9.50
N VAL A 131 -12.44 1.77 10.12
CA VAL A 131 -12.67 0.32 10.11
C VAL A 131 -13.03 -0.09 11.53
N ALA A 132 -14.23 -0.64 11.73
CA ALA A 132 -14.77 -0.95 13.06
C ALA A 132 -14.61 0.22 14.07
N GLY A 133 -14.86 1.45 13.61
CA GLY A 133 -14.73 2.67 14.42
C GLY A 133 -13.31 3.19 14.65
N LYS A 134 -12.27 2.45 14.23
CA LYS A 134 -10.86 2.82 14.36
C LYS A 134 -10.36 3.56 13.12
N THR A 135 -9.38 4.44 13.30
CA THR A 135 -8.66 5.04 12.16
C THR A 135 -7.77 3.99 11.49
N LEU A 136 -7.44 4.19 10.21
CA LEU A 136 -6.52 3.31 9.47
C LEU A 136 -5.18 3.10 10.20
N LYS A 137 -4.63 4.15 10.81
CA LYS A 137 -3.39 4.06 11.60
C LYS A 137 -3.54 3.14 12.81
N SER A 138 -4.66 3.25 13.53
CA SER A 138 -4.92 2.38 14.69
C SER A 138 -5.25 0.95 14.28
N HIS A 139 -5.92 0.77 13.14
CA HIS A 139 -6.22 -0.54 12.56
C HIS A 139 -4.94 -1.31 12.23
N TRP A 140 -4.00 -0.66 11.54
CA TRP A 140 -2.76 -1.28 11.08
C TRP A 140 -1.62 -1.30 12.10
N LYS A 141 -1.79 -0.70 13.28
CA LYS A 141 -0.70 -0.57 14.26
C LYS A 141 0.00 -1.89 14.57
N SER A 142 -0.75 -2.96 14.81
CA SER A 142 -0.17 -4.27 15.15
C SER A 142 0.67 -4.85 14.00
N ALA A 143 0.18 -4.77 12.76
CA ALA A 143 0.90 -5.29 11.59
C ALA A 143 2.20 -4.52 11.33
N TYR A 144 2.19 -3.21 11.59
CA TYR A 144 3.42 -2.42 11.55
C TYR A 144 4.35 -2.80 12.70
N ASP A 145 3.87 -2.87 13.94
CA ASP A 145 4.73 -3.23 15.07
C ASP A 145 5.41 -4.59 14.85
N GLU A 146 4.71 -5.57 14.29
CA GLU A 146 5.23 -6.89 13.90
C GLU A 146 6.28 -6.81 12.79
N ALA A 147 5.98 -6.12 11.69
CA ALA A 147 6.90 -5.97 10.57
C ALA A 147 8.19 -5.20 10.93
N LEU A 148 8.18 -4.47 12.05
CA LEU A 148 9.25 -3.61 12.53
C LEU A 148 10.01 -4.21 13.72
N GLN A 149 9.71 -5.44 14.16
CA GLN A 149 10.44 -6.06 15.26
C GLN A 149 11.90 -6.32 14.85
N ASP A 150 12.83 -5.82 15.68
CA ASP A 150 14.27 -6.13 15.68
C ASP A 150 15.12 -5.70 14.47
N GLU A 151 14.64 -4.80 13.60
CA GLU A 151 15.40 -4.33 12.43
C GLU A 151 15.72 -2.82 12.42
N ASP A 152 16.93 -2.47 11.96
CA ASP A 152 17.28 -1.09 11.57
C ASP A 152 16.41 -0.63 10.39
N LEU A 153 15.78 0.53 10.55
CA LEU A 153 14.69 0.99 9.69
C LEU A 153 15.01 2.26 8.91
N ILE A 154 14.81 2.19 7.59
CA ILE A 154 14.85 3.36 6.71
C ILE A 154 13.45 3.60 6.15
N PHE A 155 12.84 4.70 6.58
CA PHE A 155 11.59 5.19 5.99
C PHE A 155 11.89 6.13 4.83
N LEU A 156 11.67 5.66 3.61
CA LEU A 156 11.71 6.50 2.40
C LEU A 156 10.31 7.08 2.19
N SER A 157 9.95 8.09 2.98
CA SER A 157 8.71 8.85 2.81
C SER A 157 9.01 10.34 2.64
N CYS A 158 8.41 10.94 1.62
CA CYS A 158 8.43 12.39 1.38
C CYS A 158 7.46 13.14 2.32
N HIS A 159 6.56 12.44 3.04
CA HIS A 159 5.65 13.05 4.01
C HIS A 159 6.16 12.85 5.45
N GLN A 160 6.57 13.96 6.09
CA GLN A 160 7.05 14.02 7.47
C GLN A 160 6.03 13.51 8.52
N SER A 161 4.76 13.34 8.17
CA SER A 161 3.64 13.07 9.10
C SER A 161 3.55 11.63 9.62
N LEU A 162 4.30 10.67 9.04
CA LEU A 162 4.30 9.27 9.48
C LEU A 162 5.44 8.96 10.48
N LYS A 163 6.48 9.80 10.55
CA LYS A 163 7.64 9.60 11.43
C LYS A 163 7.27 9.41 12.92
N PRO A 164 6.44 10.26 13.55
CA PRO A 164 6.23 10.19 15.02
C PRO A 164 5.45 8.96 15.50
N TYR A 165 4.70 8.30 14.62
CA TYR A 165 3.78 7.22 15.00
C TYR A 165 4.41 5.83 14.90
N PHE A 166 5.45 5.69 14.08
CA PHE A 166 6.11 4.41 13.81
C PHE A 166 7.57 4.37 14.26
N LEU A 167 8.17 5.52 14.61
CA LEU A 167 9.47 5.59 15.27
C LEU A 167 9.28 5.49 16.78
N ARG A 168 9.11 4.28 17.29
CA ARG A 168 9.30 4.00 18.72
C ARG A 168 10.32 2.88 18.93
N LYS A 169 11.52 3.04 18.35
CA LYS A 169 12.75 2.36 18.83
C LYS A 169 14.10 2.76 18.19
N SER A 170 14.23 3.87 17.45
CA SER A 170 15.52 4.27 16.87
C SER A 170 16.04 5.67 17.22
N GLU A 171 15.39 6.42 18.12
CA GLU A 171 15.99 7.65 18.67
C GLU A 171 16.99 7.34 19.79
N LYS A 172 18.01 6.52 19.50
CA LYS A 172 19.29 6.46 20.21
C LYS A 172 20.34 5.81 19.31
N ARG A 173 20.74 6.49 18.23
CA ARG A 173 22.06 6.34 17.62
C ARG A 173 22.30 7.49 16.65
N TRP A 174 23.14 8.41 17.13
CA TRP A 174 23.72 9.61 16.50
C TRP A 174 22.83 10.85 16.50
#